data_AF-A0A094YYP4-F1
#
_entry.id   AF-A0A094YYP4-F1
#
_cell.length_a   1.000
_cell.length_b   1.000
_cell.length_c   1.000
_cell.angle_alpha   90.00
_cell.angle_beta   90.00
_cell.angle_gamma   90.00
#
_symmetry.space_group_name_H-M   'P 1'
#
loop_
_entity.id
_entity.type
_entity.pdbx_description
1 polymer ?
#
loop_
_entity_poly.entity_id
_entity_poly.type
_entity_poly.pdbx_seq_one_letter_code
_entity_poly.pdbx_strand_id
1 'polypeptide(L)'
;MKKALVDSVATCFLLPAGALAEDTVRICILVAPEGVFAAGGADGVRNVEMAFDQAGGMAGGKKPRLSAHPVTPCPTQPCASSAP
;
A
#
# COMPACT_ATOMS: atom_id res chain seq x y z
N MET A 1 -43.87 20.33 18.59
CA MET A 1 -43.00 19.14 18.47
C MET A 1 -42.80 18.77 17.00
N LYS A 2 -42.29 19.69 16.15
CA LYS A 2 -42.14 19.46 14.69
C LYS A 2 -40.84 20.01 14.10
N LYS A 3 -39.93 20.50 14.97
CA LYS A 3 -38.62 21.06 14.57
C LYS A 3 -37.44 20.11 14.81
N ALA A 4 -37.63 19.01 15.56
CA ALA A 4 -36.54 18.09 15.91
C ALA A 4 -36.30 16.97 14.87
N LEU A 5 -37.22 16.76 13.91
CA LEU A 5 -37.08 15.69 12.92
C LEU A 5 -36.24 16.15 11.71
N VAL A 6 -36.20 17.46 11.43
CA VAL A 6 -35.49 18.02 10.26
C VAL A 6 -33.97 18.08 10.48
N ASP A 7 -33.51 18.22 11.73
CA ASP A 7 -32.07 18.26 12.04
C ASP A 7 -31.37 16.90 11.94
N SER A 8 -32.10 15.78 12.09
CA SER A 8 -31.49 14.45 12.12
C SER A 8 -31.23 13.84 10.73
N VAL A 9 -31.73 14.46 9.66
CA VAL A 9 -31.46 14.02 8.27
C VAL A 9 -30.24 14.73 7.68
N ALA A 10 -29.87 15.90 8.21
CA ALA A 10 -28.71 16.66 7.76
C ALA A 10 -27.36 16.02 8.16
N THR A 11 -27.34 15.19 9.22
CA THR A 11 -26.12 14.50 9.67
C THR A 11 -25.83 13.20 8.93
N CYS A 12 -26.80 12.62 8.20
CA CYS A 12 -26.56 11.47 7.32
C CYS A 12 -25.87 11.84 5.99
N PHE A 13 -25.75 13.13 5.67
CA PHE A 13 -25.05 13.63 4.48
C PHE A 13 -23.63 14.13 4.78
N LEU A 14 -23.14 13.98 6.01
CA LEU A 14 -21.72 14.06 6.33
C LEU A 14 -21.02 12.76 5.91
N LEU A 15 -21.02 12.63 4.59
CA LEU A 15 -19.97 12.07 3.76
C LEU A 15 -19.78 10.55 3.90
N PRO A 16 -19.79 9.82 2.78
CA PRO A 16 -19.01 8.60 2.71
C PRO A 16 -17.61 9.02 3.17
N ALA A 17 -17.17 8.54 4.33
CA ALA A 17 -15.76 8.57 4.67
C ALA A 17 -15.12 7.87 3.49
N GLY A 18 -14.53 8.68 2.60
CA GLY A 18 -14.04 8.22 1.34
C GLY A 18 -13.22 6.99 1.65
N ALA A 19 -13.52 5.91 0.96
CA ALA A 19 -12.43 5.12 0.43
C ALA A 19 -11.55 6.13 -0.30
N LEU A 20 -10.64 6.78 0.44
CA LEU A 20 -9.56 7.56 -0.09
C LEU A 20 -8.79 6.51 -0.87
N ALA A 21 -9.11 6.43 -2.16
CA ALA A 21 -8.44 5.58 -3.09
C ALA A 21 -6.96 5.88 -2.89
N GLU A 22 -6.22 4.92 -2.34
CA GLU A 22 -4.84 5.12 -1.95
C GLU A 22 -4.12 5.75 -3.15
N ASP A 23 -3.64 6.99 -2.98
CA ASP A 23 -3.19 7.80 -4.11
C ASP A 23 -1.97 7.19 -4.81
N THR A 24 -1.28 6.28 -4.12
CA THR A 24 -0.16 5.52 -4.62
C THR A 24 -0.43 4.02 -4.53
N VAL A 25 -0.26 3.29 -5.63
CA VAL A 25 -0.20 1.82 -5.59
C VAL A 25 1.05 1.43 -4.79
N ARG A 26 0.90 0.67 -3.70
CA ARG A 26 2.02 0.18 -2.89
C ARG A 26 2.29 -1.28 -3.18
N ILE A 27 3.54 -1.60 -3.49
CA ILE A 27 3.99 -2.95 -3.81
C ILE A 27 5.04 -3.34 -2.77
N CYS A 28 4.70 -4.34 -1.95
CA CYS A 28 5.59 -4.88 -0.94
C CYS A 28 6.26 -6.16 -1.43
N ILE A 29 7.60 -6.18 -1.40
CA ILE A 29 8.43 -7.33 -1.79
C ILE A 29 8.80 -8.08 -0.52
N LEU A 30 8.25 -9.27 -0.32
CA LEU A 30 8.62 -10.13 0.80
C LEU A 30 9.88 -10.90 0.46
N VAL A 31 10.94 -10.68 1.23
CA VAL A 31 12.27 -11.19 0.93
C VAL A 31 12.98 -11.66 2.20
N ALA A 32 13.92 -12.60 2.08
CA ALA A 32 14.86 -12.90 3.15
C ALA A 32 16.09 -11.99 3.00
N PRO A 33 16.23 -10.88 3.76
CA PRO A 33 17.39 -9.99 3.65
C PRO A 33 18.65 -10.60 4.28
N GLU A 34 18.49 -11.65 5.09
CA GLU A 34 19.55 -12.23 5.92
C GLU A 34 19.57 -13.76 5.79
N GLY A 35 20.69 -14.36 6.19
CA GLY A 35 20.89 -15.81 6.16
C GLY A 35 21.29 -16.36 4.78
N VAL A 36 21.14 -17.68 4.60
CA VAL A 36 21.61 -18.39 3.39
C VAL A 36 20.92 -17.96 2.10
N PHE A 37 19.79 -17.26 2.21
CA PHE A 37 19.02 -16.74 1.09
C PHE A 37 19.22 -15.23 0.84
N ALA A 38 20.08 -14.55 1.61
CA ALA A 38 20.28 -13.10 1.52
C ALA A 38 20.66 -12.62 0.11
N ALA A 39 21.58 -13.34 -0.55
CA ALA A 39 21.99 -13.02 -1.92
C ALA A 39 20.82 -13.17 -2.91
N GLY A 40 20.11 -14.30 -2.84
CA GLY A 40 18.91 -14.53 -3.66
C GLY A 40 17.78 -13.55 -3.33
N GLY A 41 17.70 -13.08 -2.10
CA GLY A 41 16.76 -12.05 -1.68
C GLY A 41 17.08 -10.69 -2.30
N ALA A 42 18.33 -10.25 -2.20
CA ALA A 42 18.79 -9.02 -2.84
C ALA A 42 18.54 -9.04 -4.35
N ASP A 43 18.79 -10.17 -5.01
CA ASP A 43 18.52 -10.34 -6.44
C ASP A 43 17.01 -10.37 -6.73
N GLY A 44 16.19 -10.91 -5.83
CA GLY A 44 14.73 -10.84 -5.90
C GLY A 44 14.21 -9.40 -5.91
N VAL A 45 14.72 -8.54 -5.03
CA VAL A 45 14.35 -7.11 -4.99
C VAL A 45 14.74 -6.42 -6.29
N ARG A 46 15.98 -6.62 -6.76
CA ARG A 46 16.48 -6.04 -8.02
C ARG A 46 15.67 -6.48 -9.23
N ASN A 47 15.26 -7.75 -9.27
CA ASN A 47 14.46 -8.28 -10.38
C ASN A 47 13.07 -7.66 -10.41
N VAL A 48 12.45 -7.39 -9.25
CA VAL A 48 11.17 -6.68 -9.20
C VAL A 48 11.32 -5.24 -9.67
N GLU A 49 12.35 -4.52 -9.21
CA GLU A 49 12.65 -3.15 -9.67
C GLU A 49 12.85 -3.11 -11.19
N MET A 50 13.65 -4.03 -11.73
CA MET A 50 13.92 -4.12 -13.16
C MET A 50 12.66 -4.46 -13.97
N ALA A 51 11.86 -5.43 -13.53
CA ALA A 51 10.61 -5.78 -14.18
C ALA A 51 9.63 -4.60 -14.17
N PHE A 52 9.65 -3.83 -13.08
CA PHE A 52 8.80 -2.66 -12.94
C PHE A 52 9.21 -1.53 -13.90
N ASP A 53 10.51 -1.28 -14.04
CA ASP A 53 11.04 -0.33 -15.01
C ASP A 53 10.77 -0.76 -16.46
N GLN A 54 10.92 -2.05 -16.76
CA GLN A 54 10.58 -2.62 -18.07
C GLN A 54 9.10 -2.51 -18.41
N ALA A 55 8.21 -2.57 -17.40
CA ALA A 55 6.78 -2.36 -17.56
C ALA A 55 6.38 -0.87 -17.71
N GLY A 56 7.35 0.04 -17.80
CA GLY A 56 7.11 1.48 -17.94
C GLY A 56 6.84 2.20 -16.63
N GLY A 57 7.09 1.58 -15.48
CA GLY A 57 7.11 2.24 -14.18
C GLY A 57 5.73 2.72 -13.66
N MET A 58 4.63 2.24 -14.25
CA MET A 58 3.28 2.71 -13.95
C MET A 58 2.32 1.53 -13.70
N ALA A 59 1.49 1.63 -12.66
CA ALA A 59 0.39 0.71 -12.42
C ALA A 59 -0.89 1.52 -12.17
N GLY A 60 -1.96 1.24 -12.94
CA GLY A 60 -3.21 1.99 -12.83
C GLY A 60 -3.07 3.49 -13.11
N GLY A 61 -2.14 3.87 -13.99
CA GLY A 61 -1.83 5.28 -14.31
C GLY A 61 -1.07 6.04 -13.22
N LYS A 62 -0.62 5.36 -12.16
CA LYS A 62 0.11 5.93 -11.02
C LYS A 62 1.51 5.32 -10.93
N LYS A 63 2.49 6.10 -10.46
CA LYS A 63 3.82 5.60 -10.11
C LYS A 63 3.75 4.87 -8.76
N PRO A 64 3.95 3.55 -8.70
CA PRO A 64 3.90 2.77 -7.47
C PRO A 64 5.09 3.03 -6.56
N ARG A 65 4.89 2.75 -5.28
CA ARG A 65 5.95 2.71 -4.27
C ARG A 65 6.33 1.26 -4.03
N LEU A 66 7.61 0.94 -4.25
CA LEU A 66 8.20 -0.36 -3.95
C LEU A 66 8.84 -0.32 -2.55
N SER A 67 8.58 -1.32 -1.71
CA SER A 67 9.28 -1.50 -0.43
C SER A 67 9.58 -2.97 -0.17
N ALA A 68 10.80 -3.28 0.27
CA ALA A 68 11.19 -4.63 0.65
C ALA A 68 10.96 -4.87 2.15
N HIS A 69 10.37 -6.02 2.49
CA HIS A 69 10.05 -6.41 3.85
C HIS A 69 10.51 -7.85 4.14
N PRO A 70 10.96 -8.17 5.36
CA PRO A 70 11.41 -9.51 5.72
C PRO A 70 10.26 -10.54 5.69
N VAL A 71 10.54 -11.74 5.18
CA VAL A 71 9.64 -12.91 5.23
C VAL A 71 9.46 -13.41 6.67
N THR A 72 8.55 -12.77 7.41
CA THR A 72 8.17 -13.18 8.77
C THR A 72 6.73 -13.73 8.71
N PRO A 73 6.38 -14.82 9.43
CA PRO A 73 5.03 -15.42 9.39
C PRO A 73 3.89 -14.50 9.87
N CYS A 74 4.23 -13.35 10.47
CA CYS A 74 3.29 -12.27 10.74
C CYS A 74 3.75 -11.00 10.02
N PRO A 75 2.97 -10.43 9.08
CA PRO A 75 3.21 -9.09 8.57
C PRO A 75 2.73 -8.09 9.64
N THR A 76 3.50 -7.92 10.72
CA THR A 76 3.14 -6.97 11.80
C THR A 76 3.26 -5.52 11.35
N GLN A 77 3.98 -5.25 10.25
CA GLN A 77 4.02 -3.94 9.63
C GLN A 77 3.26 -3.95 8.31
N PRO A 78 2.15 -3.19 8.22
CA PRO A 78 1.50 -2.92 6.95
C PRO A 78 2.48 -2.27 5.97
N CYS A 79 2.31 -2.53 4.68
CA CYS A 79 2.98 -1.79 3.59
C CYS A 79 2.81 -0.26 3.71
N ALA A 80 1.85 0.18 4.52
CA ALA A 80 1.57 1.58 4.85
C ALA A 80 2.49 2.22 5.90
N SER A 81 3.23 1.43 6.67
CA SER A 81 4.04 1.91 7.80
C SER A 81 5.47 2.32 7.43
N SER A 82 5.96 1.94 6.24
CA SER A 82 7.29 2.30 5.75
C SER A 82 7.21 3.57 4.88
N ALA A 83 6.88 4.70 5.52
CA ALA A 83 7.21 6.03 5.00
C ALA A 83 8.70 6.32 5.30
N PRO A 84 9.38 7.16 4.50
CA PRO A 84 10.77 7.56 4.75
C PRO A 84 10.96 8.23 6.12
#